data_AF-A0A6G7C414-F1
#
_entry.id   AF-A0A6G7C414-F1
#
_cell.length_a   1.000
_cell.length_b   1.000
_cell.length_c   1.000
_cell.angle_alpha   90.00
_cell.angle_beta   90.00
_cell.angle_gamma   90.00
#
_symmetry.space_group_name_H-M   'P 1'
#
loop_
_entity.id
_entity.type
_entity.pdbx_description
1 polymer ?
#
loop_
_entity_poly.entity_id
_entity_poly.type
_entity_poly.pdbx_seq_one_letter_code
_entity_poly.pdbx_strand_id
1 'polypeptide(L)'
;MKYFFLLLTFLFMACSKEEGYGRFNLKDGQEVELLVDHKYGAIGDVPLLLPYNEASELPLSSFTGRKPGYNYKIKARMSAYKGPIMMDGGPGHSLIFNGIISEERYLGDESFRLSLVRSVVPGPNLVILRKEGEKFIHWLETGDEIELTYKDPLIGSKLEEIWQFNKENFLYNNNRSPLPSKWRSITATVTHDQENFGRAYLIADLNFME
;
A
#
# COMPACT_ATOMS: atom_id res chain seq x y z
N MET A 1 -2.16 53.72 -40.63
CA MET A 1 -2.48 53.19 -39.28
C MET A 1 -3.33 51.92 -39.41
N LYS A 2 -2.73 50.76 -39.73
CA LYS A 2 -3.48 49.49 -39.87
C LYS A 2 -2.77 48.24 -39.31
N TYR A 3 -1.56 48.39 -38.76
CA TYR A 3 -0.75 47.26 -38.31
C TYR A 3 -0.46 47.24 -36.80
N PHE A 4 -0.89 48.26 -36.04
CA PHE A 4 -0.65 48.33 -34.59
C PHE A 4 -1.60 47.44 -33.76
N PHE A 5 -2.74 47.04 -34.32
CA PHE A 5 -3.70 46.17 -33.63
C PHE A 5 -3.36 44.68 -33.71
N LEU A 6 -2.39 44.28 -34.55
CA LEU A 6 -2.04 42.87 -34.75
C LEU A 6 -0.93 42.37 -33.81
N LEU A 7 -0.25 43.28 -33.09
CA LEU A 7 0.82 42.93 -32.15
C LEU A 7 0.31 42.67 -30.72
N LEU A 8 -0.91 43.14 -30.39
CA LEU A 8 -1.46 43.01 -29.03
C LEU A 8 -2.17 41.66 -28.79
N THR A 9 -2.50 40.91 -29.84
CA THR A 9 -3.18 39.60 -29.74
C THR A 9 -2.24 38.43 -29.49
N PHE A 10 -0.92 38.61 -29.60
CA PHE A 10 0.08 37.56 -29.34
C PHE A 10 0.54 37.46 -27.88
N LEU A 11 0.20 38.43 -27.02
CA LEU A 11 0.65 38.44 -25.62
C LEU A 11 -0.23 37.62 -24.66
N PHE A 12 -1.33 37.04 -25.12
CA PHE A 12 -2.25 36.25 -24.28
C PHE A 12 -2.14 34.72 -24.46
N MET A 13 -1.18 34.22 -25.27
CA MET A 13 -1.08 32.79 -25.59
C MET A 13 -0.06 31.97 -24.77
N ALA A 14 0.67 32.55 -23.82
CA ALA A 14 1.79 31.83 -23.19
C ALA A 14 1.85 31.93 -21.66
N CYS A 15 0.87 31.31 -20.99
CA CYS A 15 1.02 30.73 -19.65
C CYS A 15 -0.23 29.91 -19.32
N SER A 16 -0.43 28.77 -19.99
CA SER A 16 -1.29 27.74 -19.40
C SER A 16 -0.62 27.29 -18.11
N LYS A 17 -1.17 27.68 -16.96
CA LYS A 17 -0.69 27.22 -15.66
C LYS A 17 -0.89 25.70 -15.65
N GLU A 18 0.20 24.95 -15.74
CA GLU A 18 0.14 23.49 -15.60
C GLU A 18 -0.52 23.18 -14.25
N GLU A 19 -1.54 22.33 -14.28
CA GLU A 19 -2.18 21.83 -13.08
C GLU A 19 -1.14 21.11 -12.21
N GLY A 20 -1.26 21.21 -10.89
CA GLY A 20 -0.42 20.42 -10.01
C GLY A 20 -1.26 19.64 -9.02
N TYR A 21 -0.70 18.51 -8.61
CA TYR A 21 -1.41 17.44 -7.92
C TYR A 21 -0.80 17.18 -6.54
N GLY A 22 -1.67 16.87 -5.58
CA GLY A 22 -1.31 16.69 -4.18
C GLY A 22 -0.82 17.98 -3.50
N ARG A 23 -0.49 17.88 -2.22
CA ARG A 23 0.00 19.00 -1.41
C ARG A 23 1.28 19.66 -1.95
N PHE A 24 2.09 18.91 -2.69
CA PHE A 24 3.35 19.40 -3.28
C PHE A 24 3.19 19.99 -4.68
N ASN A 25 1.96 20.08 -5.22
CA ASN A 25 1.67 20.69 -6.52
C ASN A 25 2.50 20.07 -7.67
N LEU A 26 2.69 18.74 -7.63
CA LEU A 26 3.49 17.98 -8.60
C LEU A 26 2.86 18.06 -10.00
N LYS A 27 3.68 18.18 -11.03
CA LYS A 27 3.22 18.24 -12.43
C LYS A 27 3.09 16.86 -13.05
N ASP A 28 2.17 16.70 -14.01
CA ASP A 28 2.07 15.46 -14.78
C ASP A 28 3.41 15.16 -15.47
N GLY A 29 3.89 13.92 -15.34
CA GLY A 29 5.19 13.51 -15.84
C GLY A 29 6.39 13.90 -14.96
N GLN A 30 6.20 14.69 -13.89
CA GLN A 30 7.29 15.06 -12.99
C GLN A 30 7.88 13.83 -12.29
N GLU A 31 9.20 13.70 -12.35
CA GLU A 31 9.91 12.68 -11.57
C GLU A 31 10.18 13.17 -10.15
N VAL A 32 10.00 12.27 -9.20
CA VAL A 32 10.23 12.51 -7.78
C VAL A 32 10.98 11.34 -7.17
N GLU A 33 11.62 11.59 -6.03
CA GLU A 33 12.22 10.55 -5.21
C GLU A 33 11.33 10.27 -4.00
N LEU A 34 11.14 8.99 -3.68
CA LEU A 34 10.38 8.57 -2.51
C LEU A 34 11.25 7.71 -1.60
N LEU A 35 11.04 7.85 -0.30
CA LEU A 35 11.49 6.90 0.71
C LEU A 35 10.32 5.97 1.04
N VAL A 36 10.57 4.67 0.95
CA VAL A 36 9.61 3.60 1.27
C VAL A 36 10.20 2.78 2.40
N ASP A 37 9.45 2.66 3.49
CA ASP A 37 9.89 2.10 4.77
C ASP A 37 9.97 0.55 4.72
N HIS A 38 10.66 -0.07 5.65
CA HIS A 38 10.80 -1.51 5.82
C HIS A 38 9.52 -2.24 6.25
N LYS A 39 8.51 -1.51 6.74
CA LYS A 39 7.23 -2.02 7.26
C LYS A 39 6.22 -2.28 6.13
N TYR A 40 6.59 -3.09 5.16
CA TYR A 40 5.75 -3.37 4.01
C TYR A 40 4.39 -3.98 4.41
N GLY A 41 3.29 -3.35 3.98
CA GLY A 41 1.93 -3.79 4.27
C GLY A 41 1.42 -3.40 5.66
N ALA A 42 2.23 -2.72 6.46
CA ALA A 42 1.86 -2.28 7.80
C ALA A 42 0.80 -1.19 7.80
N ILE A 43 0.11 -1.06 8.93
CA ILE A 43 -0.75 0.08 9.20
C ILE A 43 0.12 1.36 9.18
N GLY A 44 -0.18 2.27 8.26
CA GLY A 44 0.58 3.50 8.07
C GLY A 44 1.79 3.35 7.14
N ASP A 45 1.87 2.27 6.37
CA ASP A 45 2.83 2.11 5.28
C ASP A 45 2.56 3.11 4.15
N VAL A 46 3.18 4.29 4.24
CA VAL A 46 3.00 5.40 3.31
C VAL A 46 4.36 5.89 2.81
N PRO A 47 4.59 5.96 1.48
CA PRO A 47 5.81 6.54 0.91
C PRO A 47 5.97 8.02 1.28
N LEU A 48 7.18 8.41 1.64
CA LEU A 48 7.55 9.79 1.96
C LEU A 48 8.22 10.45 0.76
N LEU A 49 7.78 11.66 0.40
CA LEU A 49 8.36 12.45 -0.68
C LEU A 49 9.68 13.09 -0.23
N LEU A 50 10.74 12.89 -1.01
CA LEU A 50 12.04 13.50 -0.77
C LEU A 50 12.19 14.83 -1.54
N PRO A 51 12.94 15.80 -0.99
CA PRO A 51 13.67 15.78 0.29
C PRO A 51 12.81 16.19 1.50
N TYR A 52 11.51 16.38 1.34
CA TYR A 52 10.62 16.90 2.39
C TYR A 52 10.42 15.92 3.57
N ASN A 53 10.55 14.62 3.34
CA ASN A 53 10.29 13.54 4.30
C ASN A 53 8.85 13.56 4.85
N GLU A 54 7.90 13.92 3.98
CA GLU A 54 6.48 14.01 4.30
C GLU A 54 5.66 13.09 3.39
N ALA A 55 4.51 12.60 3.88
CA ALA A 55 3.63 11.74 3.09
C ALA A 55 3.24 12.42 1.78
N SER A 56 3.36 11.70 0.67
CA SER A 56 3.08 12.27 -0.66
C SER A 56 1.59 12.58 -0.91
N GLU A 57 0.70 12.03 -0.07
CA GLU A 57 -0.78 12.07 -0.22
C GLU A 57 -1.29 11.49 -1.55
N LEU A 58 -0.40 10.84 -2.31
CA LEU A 58 -0.68 10.20 -3.59
C LEU A 58 -0.32 8.71 -3.47
N PRO A 59 -1.17 7.80 -3.98
CA PRO A 59 -0.84 6.39 -3.96
C PRO A 59 0.38 6.10 -4.85
N LEU A 60 1.29 5.26 -4.36
CA LEU A 60 2.36 4.67 -5.15
C LEU A 60 1.84 3.40 -5.81
N SER A 61 2.00 3.29 -7.12
CA SER A 61 1.58 2.13 -7.90
C SER A 61 2.75 1.50 -8.65
N SER A 62 2.55 0.26 -9.11
CA SER A 62 3.51 -0.52 -9.91
C SER A 62 4.86 -0.80 -9.26
N PHE A 63 5.01 -0.58 -7.95
CA PHE A 63 6.17 -1.04 -7.20
C PHE A 63 5.97 -2.48 -6.73
N THR A 64 6.26 -3.45 -7.61
CA THR A 64 6.17 -4.89 -7.30
C THR A 64 7.50 -5.42 -6.78
N GLY A 65 7.46 -6.52 -6.02
CA GLY A 65 8.67 -7.16 -5.49
C GLY A 65 9.32 -6.44 -4.31
N ARG A 66 8.57 -5.57 -3.63
CA ARG A 66 9.02 -4.98 -2.36
C ARG A 66 9.16 -6.09 -1.31
N LYS A 67 10.32 -6.15 -0.68
CA LYS A 67 10.62 -7.13 0.37
C LYS A 67 10.35 -6.55 1.77
N PRO A 68 9.69 -7.30 2.67
CA PRO A 68 9.68 -7.03 4.11
C PRO A 68 11.08 -6.74 4.67
N GLY A 69 11.24 -5.74 5.52
CA GLY A 69 12.54 -5.49 6.18
C GLY A 69 13.54 -4.67 5.37
N TYR A 70 13.16 -4.10 4.22
CA TYR A 70 14.05 -3.25 3.42
C TYR A 70 13.50 -1.84 3.28
N ASN A 71 14.37 -0.85 3.50
CA ASN A 71 14.12 0.52 3.13
C ASN A 71 14.51 0.72 1.66
N TYR A 72 13.70 1.47 0.93
CA TYR A 72 13.97 1.79 -0.46
C TYR A 72 13.96 3.29 -0.67
N LYS A 73 14.99 3.79 -1.33
CA LYS A 73 14.89 5.06 -2.04
C LYS A 73 14.56 4.74 -3.49
N ILE A 74 13.44 5.26 -4.00
CA ILE A 74 12.95 4.95 -5.35
C ILE A 74 12.73 6.22 -6.15
N LYS A 75 12.71 6.09 -7.48
CA LYS A 75 12.15 7.09 -8.39
C LYS A 75 10.72 6.73 -8.69
N ALA A 76 9.86 7.74 -8.73
CA ALA A 76 8.51 7.63 -9.23
C ALA A 76 8.19 8.80 -10.16
N ARG A 77 7.20 8.61 -11.03
CA ARG A 77 6.68 9.64 -11.92
C ARG A 77 5.25 9.96 -11.56
N MET A 78 4.96 11.24 -11.40
CA MET A 78 3.61 11.73 -11.26
C MET A 78 2.80 11.40 -12.53
N SER A 79 1.68 10.70 -12.37
CA SER A 79 0.76 10.39 -13.46
C SER A 79 -0.61 10.97 -13.14
N ALA A 80 -1.01 11.97 -13.92
CA ALA A 80 -2.34 12.53 -13.82
C ALA A 80 -3.36 11.60 -14.47
N TYR A 81 -4.45 11.28 -13.77
CA TYR A 81 -5.58 10.60 -14.37
C TYR A 81 -6.35 11.55 -15.28
N LYS A 82 -6.61 11.07 -16.49
CA LYS A 82 -7.28 11.83 -17.57
C LYS A 82 -8.62 11.21 -17.98
N GLY A 83 -9.11 10.24 -17.21
CA GLY A 83 -10.40 9.58 -17.45
C GLY A 83 -11.58 10.36 -16.85
N PRO A 84 -12.80 9.82 -16.96
CA PRO A 84 -13.99 10.45 -16.39
C PRO A 84 -13.88 10.55 -14.86
N ILE A 85 -14.41 11.63 -14.29
CA ILE A 85 -14.46 11.87 -12.84
C ILE A 85 -15.02 10.63 -12.15
N MET A 86 -14.26 10.06 -11.20
CA MET A 86 -14.72 8.92 -10.43
C MET A 86 -15.74 9.39 -9.41
N MET A 87 -16.92 8.77 -9.39
CA MET A 87 -18.05 9.15 -8.52
C MET A 87 -17.79 8.87 -7.03
N ASP A 88 -16.76 8.08 -6.72
CA ASP A 88 -16.39 7.62 -5.38
C ASP A 88 -15.25 8.41 -4.74
N GLY A 89 -14.70 9.43 -5.43
CA GLY A 89 -13.66 10.30 -4.87
C GLY A 89 -12.29 9.62 -4.70
N GLY A 90 -12.05 8.47 -5.32
CA GLY A 90 -10.73 7.84 -5.33
C GLY A 90 -9.69 8.73 -6.00
N PRO A 91 -8.42 8.75 -5.52
CA PRO A 91 -7.35 9.51 -6.16
C PRO A 91 -7.09 8.90 -7.54
N GLY A 92 -7.61 9.54 -8.59
CA GLY A 92 -7.25 9.14 -9.95
C GLY A 92 -5.74 9.30 -10.19
N HIS A 93 -5.14 10.32 -9.58
CA HIS A 93 -3.73 10.61 -9.74
C HIS A 93 -2.84 9.72 -8.85
N SER A 94 -1.70 9.28 -9.37
CA SER A 94 -0.80 8.39 -8.64
C SER A 94 0.67 8.66 -8.97
N LEU A 95 1.55 8.14 -8.13
CA LEU A 95 2.97 8.07 -8.38
C LEU A 95 3.27 6.70 -8.95
N ILE A 96 3.74 6.65 -10.20
CA ILE A 96 4.11 5.40 -10.87
C ILE A 96 5.57 5.12 -10.57
N PHE A 97 5.87 3.97 -9.98
CA PHE A 97 7.25 3.51 -9.76
C PHE A 97 8.05 3.49 -11.07
N ASN A 98 9.28 4.01 -11.04
CA ASN A 98 10.17 4.14 -12.19
C ASN A 98 11.61 3.64 -11.91
N GLY A 99 11.84 2.95 -10.79
CA GLY A 99 13.12 2.31 -10.48
C GLY A 99 13.59 2.51 -9.05
N ILE A 100 14.45 1.60 -8.58
CA ILE A 100 15.10 1.67 -7.27
C ILE A 100 16.40 2.49 -7.42
N ILE A 101 16.59 3.47 -6.53
CA ILE A 101 17.85 4.22 -6.38
C ILE A 101 18.76 3.48 -5.40
N SER A 102 18.23 3.13 -4.23
CA SER A 102 18.92 2.32 -3.23
C SER A 102 17.95 1.39 -2.51
N GLU A 103 18.49 0.26 -2.09
CA GLU A 103 17.84 -0.74 -1.25
C GLU A 103 18.75 -0.99 -0.05
N GLU A 104 18.22 -0.84 1.16
CA GLU A 104 18.98 -0.97 2.39
C GLU A 104 18.25 -1.92 3.33
N ARG A 105 18.97 -2.93 3.82
CA ARG A 105 18.47 -3.84 4.84
C ARG A 105 18.23 -3.06 6.13
N TYR A 106 17.03 -3.19 6.69
CA TYR A 106 16.73 -2.65 8.00
C TYR A 106 17.41 -3.46 9.11
N LEU A 107 18.00 -2.76 10.09
CA LEU A 107 18.79 -3.37 11.16
C LEU A 107 18.14 -3.27 12.54
N GLY A 108 17.04 -2.54 12.68
CA GLY A 108 16.30 -2.44 13.94
C GLY A 108 15.38 -3.64 14.19
N ASP A 109 14.84 -3.69 15.40
CA ASP A 109 14.02 -4.78 15.93
C ASP A 109 12.67 -4.31 16.47
N GLU A 110 12.29 -3.05 16.21
CA GLU A 110 11.05 -2.50 16.73
C GLU A 110 9.81 -3.17 16.14
N SER A 111 8.80 -3.31 16.99
CA SER A 111 7.53 -3.88 16.60
C SER A 111 6.65 -2.86 15.88
N PHE A 112 5.87 -3.33 14.91
CA PHE A 112 4.86 -2.54 14.22
C PHE A 112 3.58 -3.36 14.03
N ARG A 113 2.55 -2.75 13.44
CA ARG A 113 1.21 -3.34 13.36
C ARG A 113 0.82 -3.67 11.93
N LEU A 114 0.29 -4.87 11.73
CA LEU A 114 -0.37 -5.30 10.49
C LEU A 114 -1.87 -5.48 10.74
N SER A 115 -2.69 -5.09 9.76
CA SER A 115 -4.10 -5.45 9.76
C SER A 115 -4.28 -6.74 8.98
N LEU A 116 -4.84 -7.78 9.61
CA LEU A 116 -5.25 -9.00 8.92
C LEU A 116 -6.69 -8.90 8.40
N VAL A 117 -7.33 -7.74 8.50
CA VAL A 117 -8.68 -7.47 7.98
C VAL A 117 -8.61 -6.31 6.99
N ARG A 118 -9.27 -6.48 5.85
CA ARG A 118 -9.47 -5.48 4.81
C ARG A 118 -10.94 -5.09 4.74
N SER A 119 -11.19 -3.79 4.76
CA SER A 119 -12.52 -3.25 4.46
C SER A 119 -12.68 -3.14 2.94
N VAL A 120 -13.75 -3.73 2.41
CA VAL A 120 -14.17 -3.53 1.01
C VAL A 120 -15.44 -2.70 1.05
N VAL A 121 -15.46 -1.51 0.43
CA VAL A 121 -16.65 -0.64 0.42
C VAL A 121 -17.15 -0.48 -1.03
N PRO A 122 -18.44 -0.70 -1.31
CA PRO A 122 -19.44 -1.32 -0.43
C PRO A 122 -19.21 -2.84 -0.34
N GLY A 123 -19.12 -3.40 0.86
CA GLY A 123 -18.85 -4.82 1.05
C GLY A 123 -18.55 -5.21 2.51
N PRO A 124 -18.48 -6.52 2.80
CA PRO A 124 -18.07 -7.01 4.11
C PRO A 124 -16.55 -6.88 4.30
N ASN A 125 -16.13 -6.78 5.55
CA ASN A 125 -14.74 -6.95 5.92
C ASN A 125 -14.26 -8.36 5.56
N LEU A 126 -13.12 -8.44 4.89
CA LEU A 126 -12.47 -9.68 4.49
C LEU A 126 -11.25 -9.90 5.36
N VAL A 127 -11.07 -11.12 5.86
CA VAL A 127 -9.82 -11.49 6.53
C VAL A 127 -8.80 -11.90 5.47
N ILE A 128 -7.60 -11.38 5.61
CA ILE A 128 -6.51 -11.39 4.64
C ILE A 128 -5.44 -12.38 5.12
N LEU A 129 -5.83 -13.65 5.20
CA LEU A 129 -5.00 -14.76 5.68
C LEU A 129 -5.30 -16.05 4.91
N ARG A 130 -4.25 -16.68 4.40
CA ARG A 130 -4.27 -17.99 3.74
C ARG A 130 -3.31 -18.95 4.44
N LYS A 131 -3.42 -20.23 4.13
CA LYS A 131 -2.49 -21.26 4.58
C LYS A 131 -2.05 -22.12 3.39
N GLU A 132 -0.74 -22.29 3.23
CA GLU A 132 -0.11 -23.13 2.21
C GLU A 132 0.79 -24.16 2.88
N GLY A 133 0.32 -25.41 2.97
CA GLY A 133 0.96 -26.41 3.81
C GLY A 133 0.93 -25.96 5.28
N GLU A 134 2.11 -25.73 5.87
CA GLU A 134 2.26 -25.24 7.25
C GLU A 134 2.44 -23.72 7.35
N LYS A 135 2.47 -23.00 6.22
CA LYS A 135 2.78 -21.57 6.18
C LYS A 135 1.52 -20.74 6.19
N PHE A 136 1.49 -19.71 7.04
CA PHE A 136 0.47 -18.68 6.98
C PHE A 136 0.92 -17.57 6.04
N ILE A 137 0.04 -17.17 5.11
CA ILE A 137 0.35 -16.19 4.07
C ILE A 137 -0.61 -15.00 4.19
N HIS A 138 -0.05 -13.81 4.27
CA HIS A 138 -0.74 -12.53 4.21
C HIS A 138 -0.54 -11.92 2.82
N TRP A 139 -1.58 -12.01 1.98
CA TRP A 139 -1.64 -11.32 0.68
C TRP A 139 -1.90 -9.81 0.84
N LEU A 140 -1.21 -8.98 0.09
CA LEU A 140 -1.37 -7.52 0.09
C LEU A 140 -2.24 -7.06 -1.08
N GLU A 141 -2.73 -5.83 -1.02
CA GLU A 141 -3.49 -5.24 -2.14
C GLU A 141 -2.68 -5.09 -3.42
N THR A 142 -1.35 -5.00 -3.32
CA THR A 142 -0.43 -4.99 -4.46
C THR A 142 -0.35 -6.33 -5.19
N GLY A 143 -0.91 -7.40 -4.59
CA GLY A 143 -0.78 -8.78 -5.07
C GLY A 143 0.45 -9.51 -4.52
N ASP A 144 1.31 -8.82 -3.77
CA ASP A 144 2.46 -9.43 -3.10
C ASP A 144 2.03 -10.22 -1.86
N GLU A 145 2.86 -11.18 -1.45
CA GLU A 145 2.57 -12.08 -0.34
C GLU A 145 3.66 -12.00 0.72
N ILE A 146 3.25 -12.00 1.98
CA ILE A 146 4.15 -11.98 3.14
C ILE A 146 3.87 -13.22 3.99
N GLU A 147 4.91 -13.98 4.29
CA GLU A 147 4.82 -15.13 5.20
C GLU A 147 4.67 -14.62 6.65
N LEU A 148 3.77 -15.23 7.41
CA LEU A 148 3.55 -14.94 8.81
C LEU A 148 4.04 -16.11 9.66
N THR A 149 5.14 -15.90 10.37
CA THR A 149 5.62 -16.82 11.40
C THR A 149 5.12 -16.36 12.77
N TYR A 150 5.25 -17.21 13.78
CA TYR A 150 4.68 -16.94 15.10
C TYR A 150 5.66 -17.31 16.20
N LYS A 151 5.69 -16.48 17.25
CA LYS A 151 6.63 -16.62 18.36
C LYS A 151 6.39 -17.87 19.22
N ASP A 152 5.15 -18.31 19.34
CA ASP A 152 4.77 -19.43 20.18
C ASP A 152 3.52 -20.19 19.67
N PRO A 153 3.27 -21.42 20.16
CA PRO A 153 2.14 -22.24 19.71
C PRO A 153 0.75 -21.64 19.98
N LEU A 154 0.62 -20.73 20.96
CA LEU A 154 -0.66 -20.08 21.26
C LEU A 154 -1.03 -19.11 20.13
N ILE A 155 -0.08 -18.34 19.62
CA ILE A 155 -0.28 -17.49 18.44
C ILE A 155 -0.58 -18.35 17.21
N GLY A 156 0.16 -19.44 17.01
CA GLY A 156 -0.11 -20.39 15.92
C GLY A 156 -1.53 -20.95 15.96
N SER A 157 -2.04 -21.29 17.15
CA SER A 157 -3.41 -21.77 17.32
C SER A 157 -4.45 -20.70 16.97
N LYS A 158 -4.19 -19.43 17.30
CA LYS A 158 -5.06 -18.30 16.91
C LYS A 158 -5.07 -18.08 15.40
N LEU A 159 -3.92 -18.16 14.74
CA LEU A 159 -3.85 -18.07 13.27
C LEU A 159 -4.59 -19.21 12.59
N GLU A 160 -4.51 -20.42 13.16
CA GLU A 160 -5.27 -21.58 12.70
C GLU A 160 -6.78 -21.35 12.83
N GLU A 161 -7.27 -20.82 13.95
CA GLU A 161 -8.70 -20.46 14.11
C GLU A 161 -9.15 -19.47 13.03
N ILE A 162 -8.38 -18.42 12.80
CA ILE A 162 -8.66 -17.41 11.78
C ILE A 162 -8.72 -18.06 10.38
N TRP A 163 -7.75 -18.91 10.06
CA TRP A 163 -7.72 -19.60 8.76
C TRP A 163 -8.89 -20.57 8.58
N GLN A 164 -9.22 -21.37 9.59
CA GLN A 164 -10.35 -22.30 9.52
C GLN A 164 -11.67 -21.56 9.34
N PHE A 165 -11.88 -20.45 10.08
CA PHE A 165 -13.03 -19.57 9.87
C PHE A 165 -13.08 -19.08 8.43
N ASN A 166 -11.96 -18.65 7.86
CA ASN A 166 -11.92 -18.21 6.47
C ASN A 166 -12.27 -19.32 5.47
N LYS A 167 -11.71 -20.52 5.67
CA LYS A 167 -11.93 -21.67 4.80
C LYS A 167 -13.41 -22.09 4.77
N GLU A 168 -14.10 -22.01 5.90
CA GLU A 168 -15.52 -22.37 6.02
C GLU A 168 -16.46 -21.30 5.45
N ASN A 169 -16.15 -20.03 5.69
CA ASN A 169 -17.06 -18.90 5.41
C ASN A 169 -16.78 -18.21 4.06
N PHE A 170 -15.56 -18.34 3.55
CA PHE A 170 -15.12 -17.88 2.25
C PHE A 170 -14.72 -19.09 1.41
N LEU A 171 -15.69 -19.96 1.13
CA LEU A 171 -15.52 -20.93 0.05
C LEU A 171 -15.18 -20.13 -1.20
N TYR A 172 -13.96 -20.28 -1.72
CA TYR A 172 -13.47 -19.74 -3.00
C TYR A 172 -14.29 -20.20 -4.23
N ASN A 173 -15.47 -20.78 -4.01
CA ASN A 173 -16.48 -21.05 -5.02
C ASN A 173 -17.36 -19.81 -5.19
N ASN A 174 -17.42 -19.29 -6.41
CA ASN A 174 -18.18 -18.11 -6.86
C ASN A 174 -19.71 -18.13 -6.61
N ASN A 175 -20.23 -19.07 -5.81
CA ASN A 175 -21.66 -19.32 -5.64
C ASN A 175 -22.21 -18.99 -4.23
N ARG A 176 -21.39 -18.51 -3.29
CA ARG A 176 -21.89 -18.04 -1.98
C ARG A 176 -21.39 -16.63 -1.72
N SER A 177 -22.31 -15.73 -1.38
CA SER A 177 -21.94 -14.42 -0.84
C SER A 177 -21.06 -14.64 0.40
N PRO A 178 -19.89 -13.99 0.49
CA PRO A 178 -19.04 -14.09 1.66
C PRO A 178 -19.83 -13.71 2.91
N LEU A 179 -19.83 -14.58 3.92
CA LEU A 179 -20.41 -14.23 5.21
C LEU A 179 -19.57 -13.11 5.83
N PRO A 180 -20.20 -12.12 6.47
CA PRO A 180 -19.45 -11.07 7.16
C PRO A 180 -18.54 -11.68 8.22
N SER A 181 -17.28 -11.25 8.23
CA SER A 181 -16.32 -11.62 9.28
C SER A 181 -16.92 -11.33 10.66
N LYS A 182 -16.79 -12.29 11.60
CA LYS A 182 -17.13 -12.04 13.01
C LYS A 182 -16.23 -10.99 13.65
N TRP A 183 -15.04 -10.78 13.07
CA TRP A 183 -14.09 -9.76 13.51
C TRP A 183 -14.21 -8.50 12.66
N ARG A 184 -14.46 -7.37 13.33
CA ARG A 184 -14.33 -6.03 12.73
C ARG A 184 -12.89 -5.69 12.41
N SER A 185 -11.96 -6.09 13.28
CA SER A 185 -10.53 -5.94 13.04
C SER A 185 -9.73 -7.06 13.71
N ILE A 186 -8.59 -7.40 13.08
CA ILE A 186 -7.57 -8.26 13.65
C ILE A 186 -6.24 -7.54 13.41
N THR A 187 -5.60 -7.12 14.49
CA THR A 187 -4.31 -6.42 14.44
C THR A 187 -3.21 -7.32 14.97
N ALA A 188 -2.23 -7.62 14.14
CA ALA A 188 -1.04 -8.35 14.53
C ALA A 188 0.08 -7.36 14.93
N THR A 189 0.68 -7.57 16.09
CA THR A 189 1.94 -6.93 16.47
C THR A 189 3.07 -7.81 15.97
N VAL A 190 3.93 -7.26 15.11
CA VAL A 190 4.96 -8.03 14.41
C VAL A 190 6.33 -7.38 14.48
N THR A 191 7.35 -8.19 14.24
CA THR A 191 8.73 -7.78 13.97
C THR A 191 9.21 -8.45 12.69
N HIS A 192 10.36 -8.03 12.15
CA HIS A 192 10.99 -8.79 11.06
C HIS A 192 11.46 -10.15 11.58
N ASP A 193 11.09 -11.21 10.88
CA ASP A 193 11.61 -12.54 11.18
C ASP A 193 13.08 -12.61 10.77
N GLN A 194 13.98 -12.75 11.74
CA GLN A 194 15.43 -12.77 11.48
C GLN A 194 15.88 -14.05 10.77
N GLU A 195 15.19 -15.18 10.98
CA GLU A 195 15.50 -16.45 10.31
C GLU A 195 14.98 -16.46 8.87
N ASN A 196 13.93 -15.68 8.60
CA ASN A 196 13.25 -15.58 7.31
C ASN A 196 13.25 -14.15 6.75
N PHE A 197 14.34 -13.41 6.98
CA PHE A 197 14.43 -11.99 6.66
C PHE A 197 14.20 -11.72 5.17
N GLY A 198 13.46 -10.66 4.84
CA GLY A 198 13.10 -10.36 3.45
C GLY A 198 11.88 -11.11 2.93
N ARG A 199 11.30 -12.01 3.74
CA ARG A 199 10.17 -12.86 3.33
C ARG A 199 9.05 -12.90 4.37
N ALA A 200 9.38 -12.93 5.66
CA ALA A 200 8.40 -13.14 6.71
C ALA A 200 8.41 -12.09 7.82
N TYR A 201 7.26 -11.97 8.48
CA TYR A 201 7.13 -11.28 9.75
C TYR A 201 6.84 -12.27 10.87
N LEU A 202 7.48 -12.03 12.01
CA LEU A 202 7.26 -12.78 13.23
C LEU A 202 6.16 -12.10 14.06
N ILE A 203 5.04 -12.80 14.24
CA ILE A 203 3.92 -12.34 15.06
C ILE A 203 4.23 -12.58 16.53
N ALA A 204 4.18 -11.50 17.30
CA ALA A 204 4.35 -11.50 18.75
C ALA A 204 3.01 -11.42 19.51
N ASP A 205 1.97 -10.85 18.90
CA ASP A 205 0.63 -10.76 19.50
C ASP A 205 -0.48 -10.56 18.44
N LEU A 206 -1.71 -10.94 18.80
CA LEU A 206 -2.92 -10.78 17.98
C LEU A 206 -4.04 -10.17 18.83
N ASN A 207 -4.49 -8.98 18.42
CA ASN A 207 -5.60 -8.26 19.04
C ASN A 207 -6.84 -8.30 18.14
N PHE A 208 -7.96 -8.69 18.73
CA PHE A 208 -9.24 -8.88 18.04
C PHE A 208 -10.24 -7.81 18.47
N MET A 209 -11.05 -7.35 17.53
CA MET A 209 -12.23 -6.53 17.80
C MET A 209 -13.42 -7.14 17.07
N GLU A 210 -14.47 -7.47 17.84
CA GLU A 210 -15.73 -8.08 17.36
C GLU A 210 -16.81 -7.01 17.10
#